data_AF-A0A2V0RB98-F1
#
_entry.id   AF-A0A2V0RB98-F1
#
_cell.length_a   1.000
_cell.length_b   1.000
_cell.length_c   1.000
_cell.angle_alpha   90.00
_cell.angle_beta   90.00
_cell.angle_gamma   90.00
#
_symmetry.space_group_name_H-M   'P 1'
#
loop_
_entity.id
_entity.type
_entity.pdbx_description
1 polymer ?
#
loop_
_entity_poly.entity_id
_entity_poly.type
_entity_poly.pdbx_seq_one_letter_code
_entity_poly.pdbx_strand_id
1 'polypeptide(L)'
;MTIVNDTKDYAIKVASTALNSFESQARGDIQAPNGDDNVRMYTAKGGSAVTLGSSTTSATVVFDPEASIRQGQASVVVYGRNSSNAVIEVQRVTLGRSSDEFLSVGVLSSGLKVFNSSGVDVIGGTQSAAVLTSVPRNVSILSSTDLANACPNHERDLASGVVSREESTMTMAMTEHFGKKMALSRSNTLGNIIKRTWDDGIGTRRTTAGETLSFLVDTNLTATTTDLTDVQILGTPGDPTSTGTATAQVLDSARLSELNNPLTLATYHAEIEMYLDLGDPGSSALENTKFEFKLYALDAADNIISVRRINRREDLRNAKSSGVTVTGSVTSTTVPISRVVVGLVVVGGANVNDPLTVVNTSARLTAYEETADIAARPIHVCVFEGLNASATINLNSTVVLTGVPDSTNVFISTAQSGDVPVYDTNAVEVFLKSVSRSLPRAFTVSGHSAVSRSLDAFYGDEAVSVAFKAMSFSDVQKGVQHVAKLAKKSGSELSDALRKLEPFMRSVGTPMSALPGPAGALGGMMVAGADYGRMMR
;
A
#
# COMPACT_ATOMS: atom_id res chain seq x y z
N MET A 1 8.34 -3.81 43.01
CA MET A 1 7.47 -3.28 41.95
C MET A 1 6.22 -4.14 41.90
N THR A 2 5.06 -3.56 41.56
CA THR A 2 3.81 -4.31 41.42
C THR A 2 3.59 -4.64 39.95
N ILE A 3 3.01 -5.81 39.65
CA ILE A 3 2.67 -6.26 38.28
C ILE A 3 1.93 -5.18 37.47
N VAL A 4 1.10 -4.37 38.13
CA VAL A 4 0.36 -3.26 37.53
C VAL A 4 1.29 -2.16 37.01
N ASN A 5 2.32 -1.77 37.77
CA ASN A 5 3.26 -0.74 37.33
C ASN A 5 4.13 -1.27 36.18
N ASP A 6 4.58 -2.52 36.25
CA ASP A 6 5.38 -3.13 35.19
C ASP A 6 4.57 -3.28 33.89
N THR A 7 3.27 -3.62 34.00
CA THR A 7 2.33 -3.67 32.87
C THR A 7 2.09 -2.28 32.26
N LYS A 8 1.93 -1.24 33.10
CA LYS A 8 1.80 0.15 32.63
C LYS A 8 3.03 0.57 31.83
N ASP A 9 4.22 0.40 32.41
CA ASP A 9 5.48 0.84 31.80
C ASP A 9 5.74 0.08 30.49
N TYR A 10 5.42 -1.21 30.46
CA TYR A 10 5.43 -2.01 29.24
C TYR A 10 4.45 -1.48 28.18
N ALA A 11 3.19 -1.24 28.53
CA ALA A 11 2.18 -0.73 27.60
C ALA A 11 2.56 0.64 27.01
N ILE A 12 3.11 1.53 27.84
CA ILE A 12 3.64 2.83 27.39
C ILE A 12 4.83 2.62 26.45
N LYS A 13 5.77 1.73 26.78
CA LYS A 13 6.93 1.44 25.91
C LYS A 13 6.49 0.89 24.55
N VAL A 14 5.48 0.02 24.51
CA VAL A 14 4.91 -0.50 23.26
C VAL A 14 4.23 0.62 22.47
N ALA A 15 3.39 1.43 23.12
CA ALA A 15 2.66 2.53 22.47
C ALA A 15 3.62 3.59 21.92
N SER A 16 4.61 4.05 22.70
CA SER A 16 5.58 5.05 22.28
C SER A 16 6.46 4.53 21.14
N THR A 17 6.84 3.26 21.16
CA THR A 17 7.61 2.65 20.07
C THR A 17 6.76 2.50 18.80
N ALA A 18 5.48 2.15 18.93
CA ALA A 18 4.55 2.03 17.81
C ALA A 18 4.23 3.40 17.17
N LEU A 19 4.05 4.43 18.00
CA LEU A 19 3.59 5.77 17.60
C LEU A 19 4.73 6.79 17.40
N ASN A 20 5.96 6.47 17.77
CA ASN A 20 7.12 7.30 17.44
C ASN A 20 8.18 6.45 16.75
N SER A 21 7.74 5.60 15.83
CA SER A 21 8.58 4.63 15.12
C SER A 21 9.52 5.26 14.10
N PHE A 22 9.47 6.58 13.89
CA PHE A 22 10.49 7.33 13.13
C PHE A 22 11.70 7.68 13.98
N GLU A 23 11.52 7.98 15.27
CA GLU A 23 12.60 8.35 16.20
C GLU A 23 13.04 7.14 17.02
N SER A 24 12.09 6.40 17.60
CA SER A 24 12.32 5.17 18.36
C SER A 24 12.59 3.96 17.45
N GLN A 25 13.29 2.96 17.97
CA GLN A 25 13.58 1.71 17.26
C GLN A 25 13.53 0.51 18.22
N ALA A 26 12.66 -0.45 17.95
CA ALA A 26 12.70 -1.77 18.58
C ALA A 26 13.71 -2.67 17.87
N ARG A 27 14.53 -3.40 18.64
CA ARG A 27 15.56 -4.32 18.10
C ARG A 27 15.37 -5.76 18.60
N GLY A 28 14.14 -6.14 18.91
CA GLY A 28 13.81 -7.43 19.52
C GLY A 28 13.86 -7.44 21.05
N ASP A 29 14.08 -6.28 21.69
CA ASP A 29 14.16 -6.10 23.14
C ASP A 29 12.80 -6.05 23.82
N ILE A 30 11.74 -5.75 23.06
CA ILE A 30 10.37 -5.66 23.55
C ILE A 30 9.62 -6.92 23.11
N GLN A 31 8.92 -7.57 24.06
CA GLN A 31 7.99 -8.66 23.74
C GLN A 31 6.80 -8.13 22.92
N ALA A 32 6.21 -8.96 22.07
CA ALA A 32 5.00 -8.56 21.36
C ALA A 32 3.81 -8.41 22.34
N PRO A 33 2.92 -7.41 22.14
CA PRO A 33 1.81 -7.14 23.04
C PRO A 33 0.70 -8.19 23.01
N ASN A 34 0.72 -9.12 22.05
CA ASN A 34 -0.29 -10.15 21.86
C ASN A 34 -0.13 -11.38 22.79
N GLY A 35 0.94 -11.43 23.59
CA GLY A 35 1.18 -12.53 24.54
C GLY A 35 1.70 -13.82 23.89
N ASP A 36 2.10 -13.78 22.61
CA ASP A 36 2.69 -14.95 21.97
C ASP A 36 4.14 -15.17 22.44
N ASP A 37 4.46 -16.43 22.76
CA ASP A 37 5.81 -16.83 23.10
C ASP A 37 6.77 -16.64 21.92
N ASN A 38 7.99 -16.19 22.25
CA ASN A 38 9.09 -15.96 21.30
C ASN A 38 8.81 -14.94 20.19
N VAL A 39 7.76 -14.13 20.31
CA VAL A 39 7.48 -13.03 19.38
C VAL A 39 8.01 -11.73 19.98
N ARG A 40 8.82 -11.02 19.20
CA ARG A 40 9.44 -9.75 19.61
C ARG A 40 9.07 -8.65 18.63
N MET A 41 9.18 -7.41 19.11
CA MET A 41 8.99 -6.22 18.30
C MET A 41 10.29 -5.80 17.61
N TYR A 42 10.19 -5.42 16.34
CA TYR A 42 11.27 -4.92 15.50
C TYR A 42 10.80 -3.67 14.77
N THR A 43 11.68 -2.70 14.56
CA THR A 43 11.37 -1.53 13.73
C THR A 43 12.20 -1.57 12.45
N ALA A 44 11.52 -1.65 11.32
CA ALA A 44 12.10 -1.53 9.99
C ALA A 44 11.88 -0.10 9.49
N LYS A 45 12.97 0.66 9.35
CA LYS A 45 12.95 2.01 8.78
C LYS A 45 13.52 1.97 7.36
N GLY A 46 12.93 2.75 6.46
CA GLY A 46 13.39 2.92 5.09
C GLY A 46 13.29 4.37 4.67
N GLY A 47 14.22 4.80 3.83
CA GLY A 47 14.25 6.15 3.27
C GLY A 47 14.78 6.10 1.86
N SER A 48 14.14 6.84 0.94
CA SER A 48 14.63 7.01 -0.43
C SER A 48 14.13 8.31 -1.02
N ALA A 49 14.77 8.73 -2.10
CA ALA A 49 14.34 9.86 -2.90
C ALA A 49 14.03 9.38 -4.32
N VAL A 50 12.95 9.92 -4.86
CA VAL A 50 12.40 9.56 -6.15
C VAL A 50 12.30 10.83 -6.98
N THR A 51 13.02 10.88 -8.09
CA THR A 51 12.92 12.00 -9.04
C THR A 51 11.95 11.61 -10.14
N LEU A 52 10.92 12.42 -10.31
CA LEU A 52 9.88 12.19 -11.30
C LEU A 52 10.30 12.72 -12.68
N GLY A 53 9.67 12.20 -13.73
CA GLY A 53 9.80 12.74 -15.08
C GLY A 53 9.45 14.24 -15.18
N SER A 54 10.00 14.92 -16.20
CA SER A 54 9.77 16.36 -16.43
C SER A 54 8.32 16.69 -16.81
N SER A 55 7.57 15.72 -17.34
CA SER A 55 6.15 15.86 -17.71
C SER A 55 5.19 15.50 -16.57
N THR A 56 5.70 15.13 -15.40
CA THR A 56 4.87 14.77 -14.24
C THR A 56 4.39 16.01 -13.52
N THR A 57 3.07 16.17 -13.42
CA THR A 57 2.40 17.33 -12.77
C THR A 57 1.74 16.95 -11.45
N SER A 58 1.49 15.66 -11.23
CA SER A 58 0.93 15.13 -9.98
C SER A 58 1.50 13.74 -9.71
N ALA A 59 1.50 13.33 -8.44
CA ALA A 59 1.98 12.01 -8.06
C ALA A 59 1.15 11.43 -6.92
N THR A 60 0.95 10.12 -6.93
CA THR A 60 0.29 9.39 -5.84
C THR A 60 1.27 8.39 -5.26
N VAL A 61 1.54 8.51 -3.96
CA VAL A 61 2.43 7.66 -3.19
C VAL A 61 1.57 6.74 -2.33
N VAL A 62 1.77 5.43 -2.47
CA VAL A 62 0.99 4.41 -1.78
C VAL A 62 1.91 3.48 -1.01
N PHE A 63 1.58 3.26 0.26
CA PHE A 63 2.28 2.33 1.11
C PHE A 63 1.28 1.42 1.83
N ASP A 64 1.27 0.17 1.38
CA ASP A 64 0.56 -0.93 2.02
C ASP A 64 1.60 -1.83 2.72
N PRO A 65 1.83 -1.64 4.02
CA PRO A 65 2.89 -2.34 4.73
C PRO A 65 2.66 -3.85 4.77
N GLU A 66 1.42 -4.30 4.98
CA GLU A 66 1.14 -5.73 5.13
C GLU A 66 1.20 -6.48 3.80
N ALA A 67 0.69 -5.88 2.72
CA ALA A 67 0.84 -6.49 1.39
C ALA A 67 2.31 -6.53 0.98
N SER A 68 3.04 -5.42 1.13
CA SER A 68 4.44 -5.36 0.71
C SER A 68 5.36 -6.27 1.53
N ILE A 69 5.13 -6.46 2.83
CA ILE A 69 5.90 -7.41 3.66
C ILE A 69 5.70 -8.86 3.21
N ARG A 70 4.53 -9.23 2.70
CA ARG A 70 4.32 -10.58 2.14
C ARG A 70 5.15 -10.82 0.89
N GLN A 71 5.55 -9.75 0.21
CA GLN A 71 6.33 -9.81 -1.03
C GLN A 71 7.84 -9.81 -0.83
N GLY A 72 8.32 -10.24 0.35
CA GLY A 72 9.75 -10.31 0.63
C GLY A 72 10.33 -9.02 1.19
N GLN A 73 9.69 -7.86 1.01
CA GLN A 73 10.16 -6.58 1.57
C GLN A 73 9.10 -5.47 1.53
N ALA A 74 8.96 -4.75 2.64
CA ALA A 74 8.13 -3.54 2.71
C ALA A 74 8.52 -2.56 1.61
N SER A 75 7.54 -1.98 0.91
CA SER A 75 7.83 -1.08 -0.22
C SER A 75 6.73 -0.07 -0.46
N VAL A 76 7.14 1.11 -0.93
CA VAL A 76 6.25 2.21 -1.36
C VAL A 76 6.21 2.22 -2.88
N VAL A 77 5.02 2.42 -3.45
CA VAL A 77 4.83 2.61 -4.88
C VAL A 77 4.46 4.07 -5.16
N VAL A 78 5.11 4.67 -6.14
CA VAL A 78 4.88 6.04 -6.61
C VAL A 78 4.33 5.99 -8.03
N TYR A 79 3.18 6.61 -8.25
CA TYR A 79 2.54 6.77 -9.55
C TYR A 79 2.69 8.23 -9.99
N GLY A 80 3.46 8.49 -11.04
CA GLY A 80 3.60 9.81 -11.66
C GLY A 80 2.56 10.02 -12.75
N ARG A 81 1.89 11.17 -12.74
CA ARG A 81 0.83 11.53 -13.69
C ARG A 81 1.13 12.83 -14.41
N ASN A 82 0.68 12.91 -15.66
CA ASN A 82 0.73 14.13 -16.46
C ASN A 82 -0.52 15.02 -16.24
N SER A 83 -0.56 16.15 -16.95
CA SER A 83 -1.67 17.12 -16.87
C SER A 83 -3.02 16.57 -17.35
N SER A 84 -3.02 15.47 -18.09
CA SER A 84 -4.22 14.77 -18.54
C SER A 84 -4.67 13.69 -17.55
N ASN A 85 -4.08 13.63 -16.36
CA ASN A 85 -4.28 12.60 -15.33
C ASN A 85 -3.91 11.17 -15.75
N ALA A 86 -3.22 10.99 -16.88
CA ALA A 86 -2.70 9.69 -17.28
C ALA A 86 -1.44 9.36 -16.46
N VAL A 87 -1.35 8.12 -15.99
CA VAL A 87 -0.14 7.59 -15.34
C VAL A 87 0.92 7.39 -16.41
N ILE A 88 2.07 8.02 -16.23
CA ILE A 88 3.18 8.00 -17.20
C ILE A 88 4.44 7.33 -16.63
N GLU A 89 4.48 7.12 -15.32
CA GLU A 89 5.62 6.53 -14.65
C GLU A 89 5.15 5.80 -13.37
N VAL A 90 5.70 4.61 -13.13
CA VAL A 90 5.50 3.84 -11.89
C VAL A 90 6.85 3.46 -11.33
N GLN A 91 7.09 3.79 -10.06
CA GLN A 91 8.35 3.49 -9.38
C GLN A 91 8.08 2.81 -8.05
N ARG A 92 8.80 1.72 -7.77
CA ARG A 92 8.80 1.06 -6.46
C ARG A 92 10.07 1.39 -5.70
N VAL A 93 9.89 1.72 -4.44
CA VAL A 93 10.96 1.94 -3.48
C VAL A 93 10.85 0.87 -2.42
N THR A 94 11.83 -0.03 -2.35
CA THR A 94 11.95 -1.00 -1.26
C THR A 94 12.47 -0.32 0.00
N LEU A 95 12.00 -0.79 1.15
CA LEU A 95 12.18 -0.15 2.44
C LEU A 95 12.77 -1.15 3.43
N GLY A 96 13.74 -0.68 4.21
CA GLY A 96 14.27 -1.44 5.34
C GLY A 96 14.88 -2.79 4.94
N ARG A 97 14.57 -3.82 5.73
CA ARG A 97 15.13 -5.17 5.60
C ARG A 97 14.13 -6.10 4.91
N SER A 98 14.63 -7.18 4.33
CA SER A 98 13.79 -8.23 3.78
C SER A 98 12.96 -8.90 4.89
N SER A 99 11.72 -9.26 4.58
CA SER A 99 10.85 -10.04 5.48
C SER A 99 11.35 -11.47 5.67
N ASP A 100 12.23 -11.97 4.80
CA ASP A 100 12.76 -13.34 4.84
C ASP A 100 13.68 -13.58 6.04
N GLU A 101 14.02 -12.53 6.78
CA GLU A 101 14.63 -12.60 8.10
C GLU A 101 13.66 -13.12 9.17
N PHE A 102 12.36 -13.18 8.91
CA PHE A 102 11.37 -13.67 9.85
C PHE A 102 10.79 -14.99 9.34
N LEU A 103 10.57 -15.93 10.26
CA LEU A 103 9.76 -17.11 9.98
C LEU A 103 8.31 -16.68 9.76
N SER A 104 7.82 -15.82 10.64
CA SER A 104 6.48 -15.24 10.57
C SER A 104 6.48 -13.83 11.13
N VAL A 105 5.63 -12.96 10.58
CA VAL A 105 5.59 -11.54 10.93
C VAL A 105 4.16 -11.00 10.87
N GLY A 106 3.89 -10.01 11.71
CA GLY A 106 2.72 -9.15 11.67
C GLY A 106 3.12 -7.68 11.75
N VAL A 107 2.25 -6.79 11.28
CA VAL A 107 2.47 -5.34 11.37
C VAL A 107 1.72 -4.84 12.60
N LEU A 108 2.43 -4.28 13.58
CA LEU A 108 1.83 -3.61 14.74
C LEU A 108 1.49 -2.15 14.43
N SER A 109 2.38 -1.46 13.73
CA SER A 109 2.22 -0.06 13.36
C SER A 109 3.02 0.26 12.11
N SER A 110 2.57 1.24 11.34
CA SER A 110 3.26 1.71 10.15
C SER A 110 3.16 3.23 10.05
N GLY A 111 4.13 3.82 9.35
CA GLY A 111 4.12 5.24 9.07
C GLY A 111 4.80 5.57 7.75
N LEU A 112 4.34 6.64 7.12
CA LEU A 112 4.87 7.19 5.88
C LEU A 112 4.95 8.71 6.02
N LYS A 113 6.16 9.25 5.90
CA LYS A 113 6.46 10.67 5.80
C LYS A 113 6.89 10.96 4.37
N VAL A 114 6.23 11.90 3.73
CA VAL A 114 6.53 12.29 2.36
C VAL A 114 6.78 13.78 2.28
N PHE A 115 7.84 14.16 1.57
CA PHE A 115 8.18 15.57 1.35
C PHE A 115 8.72 15.82 -0.05
N ASN A 116 8.27 16.90 -0.67
CA ASN A 116 8.81 17.39 -1.93
C ASN A 116 10.07 18.24 -1.63
N SER A 117 11.23 17.83 -2.13
CA SER A 117 12.50 18.55 -1.96
C SER A 117 13.05 19.11 -3.27
N SER A 118 12.21 19.31 -4.29
CA SER A 118 12.62 19.81 -5.61
C SER A 118 13.73 20.86 -5.51
N GLY A 119 14.88 20.60 -6.13
CA GLY A 119 16.12 21.38 -5.99
C GLY A 119 16.13 22.72 -6.73
N VAL A 120 14.97 23.32 -6.99
CA VAL A 120 14.81 24.61 -7.66
C VAL A 120 14.13 25.54 -6.66
N ASP A 121 14.57 26.80 -6.55
CA ASP A 121 14.16 27.83 -5.56
C ASP A 121 12.63 28.07 -5.40
N VAL A 122 11.80 27.35 -6.14
CA VAL A 122 10.35 27.33 -6.02
C VAL A 122 9.90 25.87 -5.88
N ILE A 123 9.56 25.42 -4.68
CA ILE A 123 8.81 24.15 -4.48
C ILE A 123 7.34 24.45 -4.77
N GLY A 124 6.79 23.83 -5.81
CA GLY A 124 5.40 23.96 -6.23
C GLY A 124 4.51 22.86 -5.66
N GLY A 125 3.22 23.18 -5.57
CA GLY A 125 2.16 22.20 -5.35
C GLY A 125 1.67 22.09 -3.90
N THR A 126 0.63 21.26 -3.78
CA THR A 126 0.00 20.89 -2.52
C THR A 126 0.07 19.39 -2.34
N GLN A 127 0.12 18.96 -1.09
CA GLN A 127 0.08 17.55 -0.72
C GLN A 127 -1.10 17.28 0.22
N SER A 128 -1.75 16.15 -0.01
CA SER A 128 -2.80 15.62 0.85
C SER A 128 -2.44 14.19 1.20
N ALA A 129 -2.48 13.85 2.49
CA ALA A 129 -2.13 12.52 2.97
C ALA A 129 -3.25 11.95 3.82
N ALA A 130 -3.49 10.65 3.67
CA ALA A 130 -4.51 9.95 4.41
C ALA A 130 -4.14 8.51 4.72
N VAL A 131 -4.83 7.95 5.71
CA VAL A 131 -4.82 6.52 5.98
C VAL A 131 -6.18 5.94 5.59
N LEU A 132 -6.18 5.12 4.55
CA LEU A 132 -7.38 4.46 4.04
C LEU A 132 -7.49 3.08 4.66
N THR A 133 -8.69 2.73 5.14
CA THR A 133 -9.04 1.37 5.55
C THR A 133 -9.77 0.62 4.43
N SER A 134 -10.39 1.34 3.49
CA SER A 134 -10.94 0.79 2.25
C SER A 134 -10.21 1.43 1.08
N VAL A 135 -9.50 0.62 0.30
CA VAL A 135 -8.70 1.10 -0.83
C VAL A 135 -9.61 1.24 -2.06
N PRO A 136 -9.65 2.41 -2.70
CA PRO A 136 -10.21 2.56 -4.03
C PRO A 136 -9.53 1.58 -4.99
N ARG A 137 -10.28 0.92 -5.86
CA ARG A 137 -9.68 -0.09 -6.77
C ARG A 137 -8.57 0.48 -7.65
N ASN A 138 -8.72 1.74 -8.07
CA ASN A 138 -7.73 2.46 -8.84
C ASN A 138 -7.10 3.59 -8.01
N VAL A 139 -6.04 3.30 -7.24
CA VAL A 139 -5.30 4.37 -6.53
C VAL A 139 -4.37 5.17 -7.45
N SER A 140 -4.03 4.62 -8.62
CA SER A 140 -3.01 5.20 -9.49
C SER A 140 -3.41 6.58 -10.02
N ILE A 141 -4.72 6.85 -10.08
CA ILE A 141 -5.32 8.10 -10.55
C ILE A 141 -5.98 8.95 -9.44
N LEU A 142 -5.79 8.62 -8.16
CA LEU A 142 -6.44 9.37 -7.08
C LEU A 142 -6.03 10.85 -7.08
N SER A 143 -7.02 11.73 -7.09
CA SER A 143 -6.82 13.15 -6.78
C SER A 143 -6.89 13.42 -5.27
N SER A 144 -6.52 14.62 -4.86
CA SER A 144 -6.72 15.10 -3.48
C SER A 144 -8.19 15.06 -3.07
N THR A 145 -9.10 15.30 -4.02
CA THR A 145 -10.55 15.27 -3.80
C THR A 145 -11.06 13.83 -3.64
N ASP A 146 -10.60 12.91 -4.48
CA ASP A 146 -10.95 11.50 -4.36
C ASP A 146 -10.43 10.91 -3.05
N LEU A 147 -9.23 11.32 -2.64
CA LEU A 147 -8.65 10.93 -1.36
C LEU A 147 -9.53 11.38 -0.19
N ALA A 148 -10.01 12.63 -0.22
CA ALA A 148 -10.92 13.13 0.81
C ALA A 148 -12.24 12.33 0.83
N ASN A 149 -12.84 12.09 -0.33
CA ASN A 149 -14.08 11.30 -0.45
C ASN A 149 -13.91 9.85 0.01
N ALA A 150 -12.73 9.26 -0.18
CA ALA A 150 -12.40 7.91 0.28
C ALA A 150 -12.18 7.83 1.80
N CYS A 151 -12.00 8.97 2.49
CA CYS A 151 -11.82 9.02 3.93
C CYS A 151 -13.18 9.14 4.65
N PRO A 152 -13.62 8.14 5.42
CA PRO A 152 -14.86 8.24 6.18
C PRO A 152 -14.78 9.24 7.35
N ASN A 153 -13.58 9.47 7.89
CA ASN A 153 -13.35 10.42 8.98
C ASN A 153 -12.23 11.39 8.60
N HIS A 154 -12.61 12.56 8.10
CA HIS A 154 -11.64 13.59 7.70
C HIS A 154 -10.80 14.06 8.88
N GLU A 155 -11.38 14.23 10.08
CA GLU A 155 -10.68 14.76 11.25
C GLU A 155 -9.55 13.84 11.73
N ARG A 156 -9.76 12.53 11.69
CA ARG A 156 -8.74 11.56 12.12
C ARG A 156 -7.79 11.19 11.00
N ASP A 157 -8.32 10.90 9.81
CA ASP A 157 -7.62 10.10 8.81
C ASP A 157 -7.06 10.90 7.63
N LEU A 158 -7.34 12.21 7.54
CA LEU A 158 -6.94 13.08 6.41
C LEU A 158 -6.20 14.35 6.87
N ALA A 159 -5.05 14.62 6.29
CA ALA A 159 -4.41 15.94 6.26
C ALA A 159 -4.42 16.42 4.81
N SER A 160 -5.09 17.54 4.52
CA SER A 160 -5.35 17.98 3.14
C SER A 160 -4.84 19.39 2.89
N GLY A 161 -4.41 19.66 1.66
CA GLY A 161 -4.07 21.00 1.19
C GLY A 161 -2.83 21.59 1.84
N VAL A 162 -1.91 20.75 2.31
CA VAL A 162 -0.66 21.22 2.91
C VAL A 162 0.24 21.74 1.79
N VAL A 163 0.68 22.99 1.88
CA VAL A 163 1.56 23.59 0.87
C VAL A 163 2.93 22.92 0.95
N SER A 164 3.37 22.26 -0.13
CA SER A 164 4.60 21.45 -0.13
C SER A 164 5.87 22.25 0.16
N ARG A 165 5.84 23.57 -0.08
CA ARG A 165 6.94 24.49 0.25
C ARG A 165 7.08 24.74 1.75
N GLU A 166 5.97 24.81 2.47
CA GLU A 166 5.93 25.25 3.87
C GLU A 166 6.10 24.07 4.82
N GLU A 167 5.54 22.91 4.44
CA GLU A 167 5.49 21.77 5.33
C GLU A 167 5.41 20.43 4.56
N SER A 168 5.56 19.33 5.29
CA SER A 168 5.48 17.95 4.81
C SER A 168 4.36 17.20 5.52
N THR A 169 3.80 16.19 4.88
CA THR A 169 2.78 15.32 5.48
C THR A 169 3.37 14.04 6.04
N MET A 170 2.77 13.56 7.12
CA MET A 170 3.09 12.28 7.74
C MET A 170 1.80 11.54 8.03
N THR A 171 1.79 10.24 7.76
CA THR A 171 0.71 9.34 8.17
C THR A 171 1.29 8.26 9.08
N MET A 172 0.50 7.83 10.04
CA MET A 172 0.88 6.81 10.99
C MET A 172 -0.36 6.10 11.52
N ALA A 173 -0.31 4.78 11.61
CA ALA A 173 -1.44 4.00 12.09
C ALA A 173 -0.96 2.74 12.78
N MET A 174 -1.56 2.47 13.93
CA MET A 174 -1.49 1.15 14.57
C MET A 174 -2.56 0.24 13.97
N THR A 175 -2.23 -1.03 13.82
CA THR A 175 -3.17 -2.04 13.33
C THR A 175 -4.05 -2.56 14.46
N GLU A 176 -5.28 -2.96 14.15
CA GLU A 176 -6.23 -3.44 15.18
C GLU A 176 -5.89 -4.82 15.74
N HIS A 177 -5.07 -5.58 15.02
CA HIS A 177 -4.62 -6.91 15.42
C HIS A 177 -3.31 -6.87 16.21
N PHE A 178 -2.75 -5.69 16.44
CA PHE A 178 -1.51 -5.46 17.18
C PHE A 178 -0.36 -6.39 16.78
N GLY A 179 -0.25 -6.64 15.47
CA GLY A 179 0.82 -7.45 14.93
C GLY A 179 0.73 -8.94 15.30
N LYS A 180 -0.47 -9.51 15.43
CA LYS A 180 -0.61 -10.98 15.34
C LYS A 180 0.15 -11.51 14.12
N LYS A 181 0.98 -12.53 14.32
CA LYS A 181 1.88 -13.13 13.32
C LYS A 181 1.11 -13.91 12.25
N MET A 182 0.46 -13.18 11.36
CA MET A 182 -0.47 -13.73 10.38
C MET A 182 0.23 -14.09 9.05
N ALA A 183 1.36 -13.44 8.72
CA ALA A 183 2.10 -13.75 7.49
C ALA A 183 3.23 -14.75 7.77
N LEU A 184 3.26 -15.86 7.02
CA LEU A 184 4.47 -16.66 6.84
C LEU A 184 5.39 -15.91 5.88
N SER A 185 6.65 -15.68 6.26
CA SER A 185 7.59 -14.84 5.49
C SER A 185 8.72 -15.64 4.87
N ARG A 186 8.54 -16.96 4.69
CA ARG A 186 9.54 -17.79 4.00
C ARG A 186 9.46 -17.61 2.49
N SER A 187 10.63 -17.57 1.86
CA SER A 187 10.75 -17.68 0.40
C SER A 187 9.98 -18.91 -0.11
N ASN A 188 9.31 -18.78 -1.26
CA ASN A 188 8.52 -19.85 -1.90
C ASN A 188 7.29 -20.33 -1.12
N THR A 189 6.76 -19.51 -0.20
CA THR A 189 5.48 -19.81 0.46
C THR A 189 4.44 -18.76 0.08
N LEU A 190 3.22 -19.21 -0.16
CA LEU A 190 2.08 -18.35 -0.43
C LEU A 190 1.21 -18.32 0.83
N GLY A 191 0.91 -17.11 1.33
CA GLY A 191 0.03 -16.90 2.48
C GLY A 191 -1.45 -17.08 2.11
N ASN A 192 -2.38 -16.48 2.88
CA ASN A 192 -3.76 -16.39 2.40
C ASN A 192 -3.79 -15.50 1.16
N ILE A 193 -4.38 -16.03 0.10
CA ILE A 193 -4.53 -15.36 -1.18
C ILE A 193 -6.02 -15.15 -1.45
N ILE A 194 -6.37 -13.95 -1.86
CA ILE A 194 -7.71 -13.67 -2.39
C ILE A 194 -7.67 -13.87 -3.90
N LYS A 195 -8.47 -14.81 -4.39
CA LYS A 195 -8.64 -15.07 -5.81
C LYS A 195 -9.82 -14.25 -6.34
N ARG A 196 -9.55 -13.37 -7.30
CA ARG A 196 -10.58 -12.65 -8.05
C ARG A 196 -10.60 -13.15 -9.47
N THR A 197 -11.79 -13.38 -10.02
CA THR A 197 -11.92 -13.92 -11.38
C THR A 197 -12.96 -13.14 -12.14
N TRP A 198 -12.58 -12.68 -13.33
CA TRP A 198 -13.52 -12.32 -14.38
C TRP A 198 -13.58 -13.47 -15.40
N ASP A 199 -14.79 -13.83 -15.81
CA ASP A 199 -15.04 -14.93 -16.74
C ASP A 199 -16.15 -14.49 -17.69
N ASP A 200 -15.79 -14.36 -18.97
CA ASP A 200 -16.70 -13.99 -20.06
C ASP A 200 -17.80 -15.05 -20.25
N GLY A 201 -17.53 -16.31 -19.91
CA GLY A 201 -18.48 -17.43 -20.06
C GLY A 201 -19.66 -17.41 -19.08
N ILE A 202 -19.66 -16.50 -18.09
CA ILE A 202 -20.72 -16.40 -17.09
C ILE A 202 -21.80 -15.42 -17.55
N GLY A 203 -23.00 -15.94 -17.84
CA GLY A 203 -24.20 -15.14 -18.11
C GLY A 203 -24.05 -14.25 -19.35
N THR A 204 -24.38 -12.97 -19.22
CA THR A 204 -24.32 -11.97 -20.31
C THR A 204 -23.01 -11.17 -20.33
N ARG A 205 -22.00 -11.57 -19.55
CA ARG A 205 -20.74 -10.80 -19.42
C ARG A 205 -20.05 -10.64 -20.74
N ARG A 206 -19.89 -11.73 -21.50
CA ARG A 206 -19.36 -11.66 -22.86
C ARG A 206 -20.11 -10.68 -23.73
N THR A 207 -21.45 -10.58 -23.68
CA THR A 207 -22.22 -9.73 -24.60
C THR A 207 -22.42 -8.30 -24.13
N THR A 208 -21.89 -7.95 -22.95
CA THR A 208 -21.98 -6.60 -22.39
C THR A 208 -20.84 -5.74 -22.95
N ALA A 209 -21.20 -4.67 -23.68
CA ALA A 209 -20.21 -3.76 -24.25
C ALA A 209 -19.33 -3.14 -23.15
N GLY A 210 -18.01 -3.17 -23.34
CA GLY A 210 -17.04 -2.68 -22.35
C GLY A 210 -16.86 -3.58 -21.12
N GLU A 211 -17.32 -4.83 -21.19
CA GLU A 211 -17.21 -5.80 -20.08
C GLU A 211 -16.80 -7.19 -20.57
N THR A 212 -16.09 -7.26 -21.70
CA THR A 212 -15.49 -8.51 -22.19
C THR A 212 -13.99 -8.39 -22.26
N LEU A 213 -13.31 -9.48 -21.89
CA LEU A 213 -11.87 -9.61 -22.05
C LEU A 213 -11.47 -9.81 -23.53
N SER A 214 -12.37 -10.35 -24.35
CA SER A 214 -12.13 -10.81 -25.71
C SER A 214 -13.07 -10.13 -26.73
N PHE A 215 -13.38 -10.77 -27.87
CA PHE A 215 -14.13 -10.16 -28.96
C PHE A 215 -15.64 -10.45 -28.86
N LEU A 216 -16.46 -9.44 -29.21
CA LEU A 216 -17.92 -9.57 -29.29
C LEU A 216 -18.40 -10.05 -30.66
N VAL A 217 -17.61 -9.74 -31.68
CA VAL A 217 -17.90 -9.98 -33.10
C VAL A 217 -16.72 -10.67 -33.76
N ASP A 218 -16.96 -11.27 -34.92
CA ASP A 218 -15.92 -11.87 -35.74
C ASP A 218 -14.81 -10.85 -36.01
N THR A 219 -13.60 -11.17 -35.54
CA THR A 219 -12.46 -10.26 -35.56
C THR A 219 -11.27 -10.92 -36.24
N ASN A 220 -10.59 -10.17 -37.10
CA ASN A 220 -9.43 -10.65 -37.83
C ASN A 220 -8.18 -10.53 -36.93
N LEU A 221 -7.41 -11.61 -36.81
CA LEU A 221 -6.09 -11.58 -36.23
C LEU A 221 -5.03 -11.39 -37.31
N THR A 222 -4.04 -10.57 -36.98
CA THR A 222 -2.87 -10.33 -37.81
C THR A 222 -1.99 -11.57 -37.78
N ALA A 223 -2.10 -12.41 -38.81
CA ALA A 223 -1.26 -13.57 -38.98
C ALA A 223 -0.01 -13.18 -39.77
N THR A 224 1.17 -13.50 -39.23
CA THR A 224 2.44 -13.27 -39.92
C THR A 224 3.39 -14.43 -39.67
N THR A 225 4.31 -14.62 -40.61
CA THR A 225 5.37 -15.65 -40.54
C THR A 225 6.59 -15.18 -39.74
N THR A 226 6.63 -13.92 -39.32
CA THR A 226 7.72 -13.29 -38.55
C THR A 226 7.22 -12.84 -37.19
N ASP A 227 7.98 -13.05 -36.10
CA ASP A 227 7.59 -12.59 -34.77
C ASP A 227 7.22 -11.10 -34.79
N LEU A 228 5.97 -10.80 -34.43
CA LEU A 228 5.56 -9.43 -34.14
C LEU A 228 6.33 -8.93 -32.91
N THR A 229 6.85 -7.71 -33.02
CA THR A 229 7.49 -7.02 -31.89
C THR A 229 6.47 -6.69 -30.81
N ASP A 230 6.92 -6.56 -29.56
CA ASP A 230 6.04 -6.24 -28.44
C ASP A 230 5.31 -4.89 -28.67
N VAL A 231 5.98 -3.93 -29.31
CA VAL A 231 5.39 -2.63 -29.70
C VAL A 231 4.29 -2.79 -30.74
N GLN A 232 4.45 -3.67 -31.74
CA GLN A 232 3.42 -3.93 -32.74
C GLN A 232 2.18 -4.60 -32.12
N ILE A 233 2.41 -5.52 -31.18
CA ILE A 233 1.34 -6.22 -30.47
C ILE A 233 0.58 -5.23 -29.57
N LEU A 234 1.29 -4.43 -28.76
CA LEU A 234 0.66 -3.48 -27.83
C LEU A 234 0.10 -2.24 -28.52
N GLY A 235 0.65 -1.85 -29.67
CA GLY A 235 0.29 -0.64 -30.41
C GLY A 235 -1.00 -0.73 -31.24
N THR A 236 -1.63 -1.91 -31.32
CA THR A 236 -2.87 -2.12 -32.09
C THR A 236 -4.00 -2.57 -31.15
N PRO A 237 -4.72 -1.65 -30.47
CA PRO A 237 -5.85 -2.01 -29.63
C PRO A 237 -6.86 -2.79 -30.46
N GLY A 238 -7.18 -4.03 -30.05
CA GLY A 238 -8.31 -4.73 -30.66
C GLY A 238 -9.60 -4.08 -30.17
N ASP A 239 -10.30 -3.32 -31.01
CA ASP A 239 -11.65 -2.86 -30.72
C ASP A 239 -12.58 -4.08 -30.72
N PRO A 240 -13.17 -4.46 -29.57
CA PRO A 240 -13.99 -5.66 -29.45
C PRO A 240 -15.30 -5.59 -30.23
N THR A 241 -15.65 -4.41 -30.77
CA THR A 241 -16.87 -4.15 -31.56
C THR A 241 -16.62 -3.97 -33.05
N SER A 242 -15.37 -3.78 -33.48
CA SER A 242 -15.06 -3.51 -34.89
C SER A 242 -14.97 -4.80 -35.70
N THR A 243 -15.78 -4.91 -36.74
CA THR A 243 -15.70 -6.05 -37.67
C THR A 243 -14.60 -5.82 -38.70
N GLY A 244 -13.73 -6.81 -38.90
CA GLY A 244 -12.77 -6.84 -40.02
C GLY A 244 -11.44 -6.10 -39.82
N THR A 245 -11.27 -5.34 -38.73
CA THR A 245 -9.97 -4.73 -38.38
C THR A 245 -9.01 -5.83 -37.91
N ALA A 246 -7.85 -5.96 -38.56
CA ALA A 246 -6.83 -6.92 -38.11
C ALA A 246 -6.15 -6.41 -36.83
N THR A 247 -6.13 -7.24 -35.78
CA THR A 247 -5.43 -6.94 -34.51
C THR A 247 -4.47 -8.05 -34.13
N ALA A 248 -3.45 -7.73 -33.35
CA ALA A 248 -2.56 -8.72 -32.74
C ALA A 248 -3.01 -9.10 -31.30
N GLN A 249 -3.90 -8.32 -30.69
CA GLN A 249 -4.34 -8.49 -29.30
C GLN A 249 -5.63 -9.31 -29.24
N VAL A 250 -5.55 -10.46 -28.59
CA VAL A 250 -6.71 -11.35 -28.43
C VAL A 250 -7.46 -11.05 -27.14
N LEU A 251 -6.72 -10.86 -26.05
CA LEU A 251 -7.25 -10.54 -24.72
C LEU A 251 -6.63 -9.25 -24.23
N ASP A 252 -7.44 -8.38 -23.66
CA ASP A 252 -6.97 -7.18 -22.97
C ASP A 252 -7.88 -6.85 -21.78
N SER A 253 -7.29 -6.81 -20.57
CA SER A 253 -8.02 -6.46 -19.36
C SER A 253 -8.44 -4.99 -19.29
N ALA A 254 -7.83 -4.10 -20.07
CA ALA A 254 -8.23 -2.68 -20.13
C ALA A 254 -9.61 -2.48 -20.77
N ARG A 255 -10.16 -3.51 -21.41
CA ARG A 255 -11.53 -3.52 -21.93
C ARG A 255 -12.59 -3.63 -20.84
N LEU A 256 -12.22 -4.04 -19.62
CA LEU A 256 -13.12 -4.13 -18.48
C LEU A 256 -13.20 -2.78 -17.76
N SER A 257 -14.38 -2.46 -17.22
CA SER A 257 -14.49 -1.32 -16.31
C SER A 257 -13.70 -1.55 -15.02
N GLU A 258 -13.35 -0.47 -14.32
CA GLU A 258 -12.64 -0.56 -13.03
C GLU A 258 -13.41 -1.40 -11.98
N LEU A 259 -14.73 -1.46 -12.08
CA LEU A 259 -15.59 -2.25 -11.19
C LEU A 259 -15.51 -3.76 -11.47
N ASN A 260 -15.16 -4.15 -12.69
CA ASN A 260 -15.17 -5.55 -13.11
C ASN A 260 -13.77 -6.10 -13.39
N ASN A 261 -12.76 -5.23 -13.50
CA ASN A 261 -11.38 -5.63 -13.60
C ASN A 261 -10.94 -6.37 -12.31
N PRO A 262 -10.47 -7.63 -12.41
CA PRO A 262 -10.04 -8.40 -11.25
C PRO A 262 -8.68 -7.96 -10.72
N LEU A 263 -7.89 -7.22 -11.50
CA LEU A 263 -6.56 -6.73 -11.15
C LEU A 263 -6.65 -5.57 -10.16
N THR A 264 -5.78 -5.58 -9.15
CA THR A 264 -5.67 -4.53 -8.14
C THR A 264 -4.23 -4.25 -7.77
N LEU A 265 -4.05 -3.36 -6.80
CA LEU A 265 -2.78 -2.89 -6.27
C LEU A 265 -1.98 -3.93 -5.51
N ALA A 266 -2.61 -5.05 -5.17
CA ALA A 266 -1.97 -6.21 -4.56
C ALA A 266 -1.89 -7.40 -5.52
N THR A 267 -2.23 -7.21 -6.80
CA THR A 267 -2.11 -8.27 -7.81
C THR A 267 -0.69 -8.33 -8.35
N TYR A 268 0.03 -9.37 -7.97
CA TYR A 268 1.37 -9.66 -8.50
C TYR A 268 1.41 -10.97 -9.26
N HIS A 269 0.33 -11.74 -9.22
CA HIS A 269 0.18 -12.95 -9.99
C HIS A 269 -1.17 -12.96 -10.69
N ALA A 270 -1.17 -13.26 -11.99
CA ALA A 270 -2.37 -13.38 -12.80
C ALA A 270 -2.30 -14.66 -13.65
N GLU A 271 -3.42 -15.35 -13.75
CA GLU A 271 -3.63 -16.51 -14.59
C GLU A 271 -4.68 -16.19 -15.64
N ILE A 272 -4.44 -16.67 -16.86
CA ILE A 272 -5.35 -16.58 -17.97
C ILE A 272 -5.71 -17.96 -18.48
N GLU A 273 -6.98 -18.13 -18.80
CA GLU A 273 -7.51 -19.26 -19.53
C GLU A 273 -8.41 -18.70 -20.62
N MET A 274 -8.13 -19.07 -21.86
CA MET A 274 -8.84 -18.55 -23.03
C MET A 274 -9.08 -19.67 -24.02
N TYR A 275 -10.25 -19.65 -24.63
CA TYR A 275 -10.63 -20.49 -25.75
C TYR A 275 -10.90 -19.60 -26.96
N LEU A 276 -10.36 -19.97 -28.11
CA LEU A 276 -10.55 -19.31 -29.40
C LEU A 276 -11.00 -20.33 -30.44
N ASP A 277 -11.99 -19.99 -31.24
CA ASP A 277 -12.35 -20.72 -32.45
C ASP A 277 -11.85 -19.93 -33.66
N LEU A 278 -10.77 -20.41 -34.26
CA LEU A 278 -10.13 -19.81 -35.42
C LEU A 278 -10.78 -20.36 -36.69
N GLY A 279 -11.51 -19.51 -37.39
CA GLY A 279 -12.05 -19.77 -38.72
C GLY A 279 -10.98 -19.56 -39.81
N ASP A 280 -11.08 -20.37 -40.86
CA ASP A 280 -10.21 -20.27 -42.04
C ASP A 280 -10.70 -19.13 -42.97
N PRO A 281 -9.83 -18.19 -43.40
CA PRO A 281 -10.14 -17.22 -44.45
C PRO A 281 -10.38 -17.85 -45.84
N GLY A 282 -10.25 -19.17 -45.98
CA GLY A 282 -10.54 -19.92 -47.21
C GLY A 282 -9.28 -20.38 -47.95
N SER A 283 -8.15 -20.55 -47.27
CA SER A 283 -6.87 -20.93 -47.90
C SER A 283 -6.39 -22.32 -47.46
N SER A 284 -6.00 -23.16 -48.42
CA SER A 284 -5.33 -24.45 -48.16
C SER A 284 -3.92 -24.31 -47.58
N ALA A 285 -3.45 -23.08 -47.33
CA ALA A 285 -2.10 -22.77 -46.84
C ALA A 285 -1.94 -22.92 -45.32
N LEU A 286 -3.04 -23.14 -44.59
CA LEU A 286 -3.04 -23.19 -43.14
C LEU A 286 -2.85 -24.60 -42.52
N GLU A 287 -2.66 -25.64 -43.33
CA GLU A 287 -2.39 -26.99 -42.82
C GLU A 287 -1.08 -27.03 -42.01
N ASN A 288 -1.11 -27.60 -40.80
CA ASN A 288 0.02 -27.69 -39.84
C ASN A 288 0.57 -26.36 -39.31
N THR A 289 -0.28 -25.34 -39.26
CA THR A 289 0.08 -24.02 -38.72
C THR A 289 0.34 -24.08 -37.21
N LYS A 290 1.41 -23.44 -36.72
CA LYS A 290 1.69 -23.31 -35.28
C LYS A 290 1.25 -21.94 -34.77
N PHE A 291 0.50 -21.90 -33.68
CA PHE A 291 0.12 -20.65 -33.03
C PHE A 291 1.03 -20.37 -31.85
N GLU A 292 1.41 -19.12 -31.70
CA GLU A 292 2.21 -18.71 -30.56
C GLU A 292 1.67 -17.42 -29.97
N PHE A 293 1.45 -17.46 -28.66
CA PHE A 293 0.91 -16.34 -27.91
C PHE A 293 1.94 -15.81 -26.93
N LYS A 294 1.87 -14.53 -26.63
CA LYS A 294 2.58 -13.92 -25.50
C LYS A 294 1.55 -13.34 -24.55
N LEU A 295 1.72 -13.65 -23.28
CA LEU A 295 1.03 -13.03 -22.16
C LEU A 295 1.93 -11.92 -21.60
N TYR A 296 1.42 -10.71 -21.61
CA TYR A 296 2.06 -9.52 -21.08
C TYR A 296 1.37 -9.13 -19.77
N ALA A 297 2.17 -8.89 -18.74
CA ALA A 297 1.76 -8.09 -17.60
C ALA A 297 2.33 -6.68 -17.79
N LEU A 298 1.48 -5.68 -17.62
CA LEU A 298 1.85 -4.27 -17.68
C LEU A 298 1.56 -3.56 -16.36
N ASP A 299 2.37 -2.57 -16.03
CA ASP A 299 2.11 -1.65 -14.94
C ASP A 299 1.03 -0.61 -15.30
N ALA A 300 0.74 0.31 -14.38
CA ALA A 300 -0.25 1.36 -14.61
C ALA A 300 0.16 2.42 -15.65
N ALA A 301 1.43 2.46 -16.04
CA ALA A 301 1.95 3.32 -17.11
C ALA A 301 2.09 2.57 -18.45
N ASP A 302 1.49 1.39 -18.57
CA ASP A 302 1.60 0.48 -19.73
C ASP A 302 3.04 0.03 -20.04
N ASN A 303 3.96 0.03 -19.06
CA ASN A 303 5.27 -0.59 -19.22
C ASN A 303 5.17 -2.10 -19.04
N ILE A 304 5.88 -2.85 -19.88
CA ILE A 304 5.96 -4.31 -19.77
C ILE A 304 6.81 -4.66 -18.55
N ILE A 305 6.20 -5.32 -17.56
CA ILE A 305 6.88 -5.74 -16.32
C ILE A 305 7.22 -7.23 -16.32
N SER A 306 6.46 -8.04 -17.05
CA SER A 306 6.71 -9.47 -17.19
C SER A 306 6.07 -9.99 -18.47
N VAL A 307 6.75 -10.92 -19.14
CA VAL A 307 6.27 -11.56 -20.38
C VAL A 307 6.41 -13.06 -20.26
N ARG A 308 5.35 -13.78 -20.63
CA ARG A 308 5.36 -15.22 -20.75
C ARG A 308 4.99 -15.63 -22.17
N ARG A 309 5.90 -16.30 -22.86
CA ARG A 309 5.62 -16.95 -24.16
C ARG A 309 4.84 -18.24 -23.90
N ILE A 310 3.70 -18.39 -24.58
CA ILE A 310 2.80 -19.55 -24.51
C ILE A 310 2.84 -20.23 -25.88
N ASN A 311 3.53 -21.36 -25.94
CA ASN A 311 3.75 -22.08 -27.18
C ASN A 311 2.64 -23.13 -27.31
N ARG A 312 1.73 -22.98 -28.28
CA ARG A 312 0.63 -23.92 -28.49
C ARG A 312 0.59 -24.41 -29.93
N ARG A 313 0.90 -25.69 -30.12
CA ARG A 313 0.76 -26.32 -31.43
C ARG A 313 -0.66 -26.87 -31.57
N GLU A 314 -1.43 -26.32 -32.49
CA GLU A 314 -2.73 -26.87 -32.90
C GLU A 314 -2.79 -26.94 -34.42
N ASP A 315 -3.09 -28.11 -34.97
CA ASP A 315 -3.18 -28.27 -36.42
C ASP A 315 -4.60 -27.88 -36.87
N LEU A 316 -4.73 -26.88 -37.76
CA LEU A 316 -5.98 -26.62 -38.47
C LEU A 316 -6.29 -27.82 -39.38
N ARG A 317 -7.33 -28.60 -39.05
CA ARG A 317 -7.76 -29.77 -39.83
C ARG A 317 -8.98 -29.41 -40.67
N ASN A 318 -8.87 -29.62 -41.99
CA ASN A 318 -10.00 -29.59 -42.94
C ASN A 318 -10.79 -28.27 -43.01
N ALA A 319 -10.10 -27.16 -43.23
CA ALA A 319 -10.63 -25.92 -43.86
C ALA A 319 -11.98 -25.37 -43.33
N LYS A 320 -12.30 -25.53 -42.03
CA LYS A 320 -13.58 -25.07 -41.47
C LYS A 320 -13.48 -24.31 -40.15
N SER A 321 -12.75 -24.81 -39.16
CA SER A 321 -12.28 -24.04 -37.99
C SER A 321 -11.39 -24.91 -37.09
N SER A 322 -10.66 -24.31 -36.14
CA SER A 322 -9.97 -25.03 -35.07
C SER A 322 -10.11 -24.31 -33.73
N GLY A 323 -10.45 -25.07 -32.69
CA GLY A 323 -10.48 -24.62 -31.32
C GLY A 323 -9.08 -24.63 -30.70
N VAL A 324 -8.62 -23.48 -30.22
CA VAL A 324 -7.34 -23.28 -29.54
C VAL A 324 -7.59 -22.86 -28.10
N THR A 325 -7.07 -23.63 -27.15
CA THR A 325 -7.07 -23.25 -25.73
C THR A 325 -5.70 -22.72 -25.34
N VAL A 326 -5.68 -21.50 -24.81
CA VAL A 326 -4.50 -20.80 -24.31
C VAL A 326 -4.59 -20.70 -22.80
N THR A 327 -3.66 -21.31 -22.09
CA THR A 327 -3.52 -21.17 -20.64
C THR A 327 -2.12 -20.66 -20.32
N GLY A 328 -2.05 -19.77 -19.34
CA GLY A 328 -0.78 -19.20 -18.93
C GLY A 328 -0.90 -18.43 -17.62
N SER A 329 0.24 -18.17 -17.01
CA SER A 329 0.32 -17.34 -15.83
C SER A 329 1.53 -16.41 -15.91
N VAL A 330 1.41 -15.27 -15.26
CA VAL A 330 2.44 -14.25 -15.21
C VAL A 330 2.56 -13.75 -13.77
N THR A 331 3.80 -13.55 -13.34
CA THR A 331 4.12 -13.02 -12.02
C THR A 331 5.00 -11.79 -12.20
N SER A 332 4.67 -10.73 -11.47
CA SER A 332 5.50 -9.54 -11.31
C SER A 332 6.24 -9.63 -9.97
N THR A 333 7.53 -9.31 -9.98
CA THR A 333 8.34 -9.19 -8.77
C THR A 333 8.63 -7.73 -8.42
N THR A 334 8.29 -6.79 -9.31
CA THR A 334 8.66 -5.38 -9.20
C THR A 334 7.47 -4.52 -8.82
N VAL A 335 6.42 -4.41 -9.63
CA VAL A 335 5.25 -3.55 -9.37
C VAL A 335 3.93 -4.30 -9.57
N PRO A 336 2.81 -3.86 -8.98
CA PRO A 336 1.52 -4.51 -9.20
C PRO A 336 1.14 -4.53 -10.69
N ILE A 337 0.50 -5.63 -11.11
CA ILE A 337 -0.01 -5.81 -12.47
C ILE A 337 -1.30 -4.99 -12.59
N SER A 338 -1.29 -3.97 -13.46
CA SER A 338 -2.47 -3.12 -13.72
C SER A 338 -3.24 -3.55 -14.97
N ARG A 339 -2.56 -4.17 -15.93
CA ARG A 339 -3.15 -4.63 -17.18
C ARG A 339 -2.52 -5.94 -17.63
N VAL A 340 -3.34 -6.82 -18.19
CA VAL A 340 -2.92 -8.09 -18.78
C VAL A 340 -3.38 -8.14 -20.22
N VAL A 341 -2.44 -8.42 -21.13
CA VAL A 341 -2.70 -8.54 -22.56
C VAL A 341 -2.20 -9.88 -23.07
N VAL A 342 -3.00 -10.57 -23.88
CA VAL A 342 -2.57 -11.74 -24.65
C VAL A 342 -2.52 -11.36 -26.12
N GLY A 343 -1.34 -11.44 -26.72
CA GLY A 343 -1.15 -11.19 -28.14
C GLY A 343 -0.73 -12.43 -28.90
N LEU A 344 -1.16 -12.52 -30.17
CA LEU A 344 -0.63 -13.48 -31.15
C LEU A 344 0.72 -12.96 -31.66
N VAL A 345 1.73 -13.83 -31.70
CA VAL A 345 3.12 -13.47 -32.03
C VAL A 345 3.53 -13.99 -33.38
N VAL A 346 3.26 -15.27 -33.64
CA VAL A 346 3.61 -15.97 -34.89
C VAL A 346 2.55 -16.98 -35.23
N VAL A 347 2.35 -17.13 -36.54
CA VAL A 347 1.59 -18.19 -37.19
C VAL A 347 2.57 -18.96 -38.08
N GLY A 348 3.18 -20.02 -37.53
CA GLY A 348 4.24 -20.76 -38.20
C GLY A 348 3.66 -21.69 -39.28
N GLY A 349 3.84 -21.34 -40.55
CA GLY A 349 3.35 -22.08 -41.73
C GLY A 349 3.84 -21.45 -43.03
N ALA A 350 3.69 -22.14 -44.17
CA ALA A 350 4.06 -21.58 -45.47
C ALA A 350 3.01 -20.56 -45.93
N ASN A 351 3.41 -19.30 -46.16
CA ASN A 351 2.58 -18.24 -46.77
C ASN A 351 1.26 -17.92 -46.05
N VAL A 352 1.28 -17.68 -44.74
CA VAL A 352 0.11 -17.13 -44.04
C VAL A 352 0.16 -15.60 -44.08
N ASN A 353 -0.40 -15.01 -45.14
CA ASN A 353 -0.61 -13.57 -45.26
C ASN A 353 -2.08 -13.17 -45.09
N ASP A 354 -2.99 -14.15 -45.08
CA ASP A 354 -4.41 -13.90 -44.91
C ASP A 354 -4.74 -13.76 -43.40
N PRO A 355 -5.60 -12.79 -43.03
CA PRO A 355 -6.03 -12.63 -41.65
C PRO A 355 -6.78 -13.88 -41.15
N LEU A 356 -6.52 -14.27 -39.91
CA LEU A 356 -7.25 -15.37 -39.27
C LEU A 356 -8.52 -14.83 -38.62
N THR A 357 -9.69 -15.31 -39.00
CA THR A 357 -10.94 -14.85 -38.40
C THR A 357 -11.19 -15.58 -37.09
N VAL A 358 -11.37 -14.85 -36.00
CA VAL A 358 -11.78 -15.41 -34.71
C VAL A 358 -13.29 -15.32 -34.61
N VAL A 359 -13.96 -16.47 -34.60
CA VAL A 359 -15.44 -16.55 -34.64
C VAL A 359 -16.03 -16.63 -33.22
N ASN A 360 -15.41 -17.41 -32.35
CA ASN A 360 -15.83 -17.53 -30.96
C ASN A 360 -14.66 -17.38 -30.01
N THR A 361 -14.85 -16.56 -28.98
CA THR A 361 -13.89 -16.41 -27.89
C THR A 361 -14.56 -16.55 -26.54
N SER A 362 -13.86 -17.17 -25.60
CA SER A 362 -14.18 -17.09 -24.18
C SER A 362 -12.89 -16.90 -23.42
N ALA A 363 -12.86 -15.94 -22.51
CA ALA A 363 -11.67 -15.63 -21.73
C ALA A 363 -12.02 -15.52 -20.25
N ARG A 364 -11.11 -16.04 -19.45
CA ARG A 364 -11.14 -15.98 -17.99
C ARG A 364 -9.80 -15.44 -17.52
N LEU A 365 -9.88 -14.33 -16.77
CA LEU A 365 -8.74 -13.73 -16.08
C LEU A 365 -8.91 -13.94 -14.59
N THR A 366 -7.92 -14.57 -13.97
CA THR A 366 -7.85 -14.76 -12.53
C THR A 366 -6.68 -13.94 -11.98
N ALA A 367 -6.98 -13.03 -11.06
CA ALA A 367 -5.99 -12.28 -10.30
C ALA A 367 -5.83 -12.88 -8.90
N TYR A 368 -4.60 -12.99 -8.44
CA TYR A 368 -4.25 -13.42 -7.10
C TYR A 368 -3.73 -12.21 -6.34
N GLU A 369 -4.51 -11.77 -5.35
CA GLU A 369 -4.11 -10.67 -4.49
C GLU A 369 -3.34 -11.22 -3.29
N GLU A 370 -2.10 -10.76 -3.14
CA GLU A 370 -1.32 -10.97 -1.93
C GLU A 370 -1.74 -9.92 -0.90
N THR A 371 -2.94 -10.09 -0.35
CA THR A 371 -3.42 -9.22 0.72
C THR A 371 -3.00 -9.74 2.08
N ALA A 372 -3.12 -8.88 3.08
CA ALA A 372 -3.13 -9.33 4.45
C ALA A 372 -4.36 -10.17 4.78
N ASP A 373 -4.25 -10.92 5.88
CA ASP A 373 -5.31 -11.79 6.39
C ASP A 373 -6.48 -11.01 7.01
N ILE A 374 -6.32 -9.70 7.19
CA ILE A 374 -7.32 -8.81 7.78
C ILE A 374 -7.83 -7.87 6.70
N ALA A 375 -9.12 -8.02 6.41
CA ALA A 375 -9.87 -7.02 5.64
C ALA A 375 -9.93 -5.72 6.45
N ALA A 376 -9.63 -4.57 5.82
CA ALA A 376 -9.56 -3.24 6.41
C ALA A 376 -8.28 -2.86 7.20
N ARG A 377 -7.12 -3.28 6.71
CA ARG A 377 -5.81 -2.79 7.20
C ARG A 377 -5.54 -1.32 6.85
N PRO A 378 -4.68 -0.62 7.62
CA PRO A 378 -4.27 0.75 7.31
C PRO A 378 -3.37 0.81 6.05
N ILE A 379 -3.76 1.61 5.07
CA ILE A 379 -2.97 1.88 3.87
C ILE A 379 -2.69 3.38 3.79
N HIS A 380 -1.42 3.72 3.69
CA HIS A 380 -0.95 5.10 3.70
C HIS A 380 -0.93 5.62 2.27
N VAL A 381 -1.62 6.71 2.02
CA VAL A 381 -1.68 7.34 0.70
C VAL A 381 -1.32 8.81 0.84
N CYS A 382 -0.48 9.31 -0.06
CA CYS A 382 -0.18 10.72 -0.18
C CYS A 382 -0.27 11.15 -1.65
N VAL A 383 -1.07 12.17 -1.93
CA VAL A 383 -1.27 12.73 -3.26
C VAL A 383 -0.62 14.10 -3.33
N PHE A 384 0.22 14.30 -4.34
CA PHE A 384 0.81 15.58 -4.73
C PHE A 384 0.11 16.11 -5.97
N GLU A 385 -0.26 17.38 -5.95
CA GLU A 385 -0.85 18.09 -7.09
C GLU A 385 -0.10 19.40 -7.34
N GLY A 386 0.10 19.74 -8.61
CA GLY A 386 0.84 20.94 -9.00
C GLY A 386 2.35 20.83 -8.78
N LEU A 387 2.91 19.63 -8.98
CA LEU A 387 4.35 19.41 -8.93
C LEU A 387 5.05 20.17 -10.06
N ASN A 388 6.26 20.64 -9.76
CA ASN A 388 7.14 21.19 -10.79
C ASN A 388 7.72 20.06 -11.64
N ALA A 389 8.19 20.42 -12.83
CA ALA A 389 8.95 19.52 -13.68
C ALA A 389 10.16 18.95 -12.92
N SER A 390 10.34 17.64 -13.02
CA SER A 390 11.44 16.90 -12.38
C SER A 390 11.48 17.05 -10.86
N ALA A 391 10.30 17.12 -10.23
CA ALA A 391 10.22 17.16 -8.77
C ALA A 391 10.84 15.93 -8.12
N THR A 392 11.57 16.15 -7.02
CA THR A 392 12.13 15.07 -6.19
C THR A 392 11.26 14.87 -4.96
N ILE A 393 10.63 13.70 -4.85
CA ILE A 393 9.85 13.28 -3.70
C ILE A 393 10.72 12.41 -2.80
N ASN A 394 10.86 12.81 -1.55
CA ASN A 394 11.52 11.99 -0.55
C ASN A 394 10.49 11.23 0.26
N LEU A 395 10.78 9.96 0.45
CA LEU A 395 9.95 8.97 1.10
C LEU A 395 10.71 8.49 2.32
N ASN A 396 10.13 8.67 3.49
CA ASN A 396 10.60 8.03 4.71
C ASN A 396 9.46 7.19 5.26
N SER A 397 9.69 5.89 5.41
CA SER A 397 8.71 4.95 5.92
C SER A 397 9.23 4.23 7.15
N THR A 398 8.33 3.78 7.98
CA THR A 398 8.65 2.92 9.11
C THR A 398 7.57 1.87 9.29
N VAL A 399 7.98 0.68 9.70
CA VAL A 399 7.07 -0.38 10.11
C VAL A 399 7.57 -0.98 11.41
N VAL A 400 6.69 -1.04 12.39
CA VAL A 400 6.90 -1.82 13.62
C VAL A 400 6.29 -3.19 13.40
N LEU A 401 7.17 -4.17 13.32
CA LEU A 401 6.90 -5.57 13.08
C LEU A 401 6.90 -6.32 14.40
N THR A 402 6.07 -7.34 14.48
CA THR A 402 6.07 -8.35 15.53
C THR A 402 6.31 -9.68 14.84
N GLY A 403 7.43 -10.32 15.12
CA GLY A 403 7.84 -11.49 14.36
C GLY A 403 8.67 -12.47 15.15
N VAL A 404 8.72 -13.68 14.62
CA VAL A 404 9.65 -14.72 15.05
C VAL A 404 10.83 -14.68 14.09
N PRO A 405 12.04 -14.34 14.54
CA PRO A 405 13.22 -14.34 13.68
C PRO A 405 13.49 -15.76 13.15
N ASP A 406 13.82 -15.89 11.86
CA ASP A 406 14.23 -17.17 11.29
C ASP A 406 15.69 -17.47 11.68
N SER A 407 15.91 -18.52 12.46
CA SER A 407 17.25 -18.92 12.92
C SER A 407 18.23 -19.25 11.79
N THR A 408 17.74 -19.47 10.57
CA THR A 408 18.58 -19.73 9.39
C THR A 408 19.09 -18.46 8.72
N ASN A 409 18.36 -17.35 8.83
CA ASN A 409 18.62 -16.10 8.08
C ASN A 409 18.98 -14.91 8.97
N VAL A 410 18.84 -15.05 10.29
CA VAL A 410 18.90 -13.91 11.23
C VAL A 410 20.29 -13.68 11.82
N PHE A 411 20.78 -12.45 11.69
CA PHE A 411 21.97 -11.93 12.39
C PHE A 411 21.68 -11.41 13.82
N ILE A 412 20.42 -11.46 14.26
CA ILE A 412 19.94 -10.91 15.54
C ILE A 412 20.02 -12.00 16.62
N SER A 413 20.90 -11.82 17.60
CA SER A 413 20.92 -12.63 18.81
C SER A 413 19.65 -12.36 19.62
N THR A 414 18.87 -13.40 19.94
CA THR A 414 17.79 -13.31 20.91
C THR A 414 18.36 -12.84 22.26
N ALA A 415 17.87 -11.73 22.78
CA ALA A 415 18.22 -11.28 24.12
C ALA A 415 17.78 -12.36 25.14
N GLN A 416 18.67 -12.62 26.10
CA GLN A 416 18.71 -13.76 27.02
C GLN A 416 17.39 -14.13 27.71
N SER A 417 17.32 -15.42 28.04
CA SER A 417 16.41 -16.11 28.94
C SER A 417 16.51 -15.61 30.40
N GLY A 418 16.11 -14.37 30.66
CA GLY A 418 15.71 -13.95 32.00
C GLY A 418 14.28 -14.42 32.32
N ASP A 419 13.88 -14.38 33.60
CA ASP A 419 12.49 -14.58 34.03
C ASP A 419 11.58 -13.77 33.10
N VAL A 420 10.67 -14.46 32.40
CA VAL A 420 9.74 -13.81 31.47
C VAL A 420 8.80 -12.96 32.33
N PRO A 421 8.88 -11.62 32.25
CA PRO A 421 7.99 -10.77 33.05
C PRO A 421 6.54 -11.06 32.64
N VAL A 422 5.70 -11.34 33.62
CA VAL A 422 4.28 -11.60 33.39
C VAL A 422 3.55 -10.26 33.36
N TYR A 423 2.96 -9.93 32.21
CA TYR A 423 2.15 -8.73 32.03
C TYR A 423 0.66 -9.09 31.93
N ASP A 424 -0.20 -8.18 32.37
CA ASP A 424 -1.64 -8.29 32.05
C ASP A 424 -1.87 -7.87 30.59
N THR A 425 -1.91 -8.87 29.70
CA THR A 425 -2.07 -8.67 28.26
C THR A 425 -3.40 -8.02 27.89
N ASN A 426 -4.46 -8.26 28.67
CA ASN A 426 -5.76 -7.64 28.44
C ASN A 426 -5.71 -6.13 28.72
N ALA A 427 -5.10 -5.74 29.85
CA ALA A 427 -4.91 -4.32 30.16
C ALA A 427 -4.08 -3.59 29.08
N VAL A 428 -3.02 -4.25 28.58
CA VAL A 428 -2.21 -3.73 27.46
C VAL A 428 -3.05 -3.57 26.20
N GLU A 429 -3.82 -4.59 25.82
CA GLU A 429 -4.65 -4.56 24.61
C GLU A 429 -5.71 -3.45 24.67
N VAL A 430 -6.43 -3.32 25.79
CA VAL A 430 -7.47 -2.28 25.96
C VAL A 430 -6.85 -0.89 25.94
N PHE A 431 -5.68 -0.70 26.54
CA PHE A 431 -4.93 0.56 26.49
C PHE A 431 -4.53 0.92 25.04
N LEU A 432 -3.90 -0.02 24.31
CA LEU A 432 -3.49 0.19 22.92
C LEU A 432 -4.69 0.47 21.99
N LYS A 433 -5.82 -0.21 22.19
CA LYS A 433 -7.08 0.09 21.47
C LYS A 433 -7.59 1.50 21.75
N SER A 434 -7.56 1.93 23.01
CA SER A 434 -8.03 3.26 23.41
C SER A 434 -7.18 4.37 22.79
N VAL A 435 -5.86 4.19 22.77
CA VAL A 435 -4.91 5.12 22.16
C VAL A 435 -5.08 5.14 20.63
N SER A 436 -5.05 3.98 19.96
CA SER A 436 -5.12 3.88 18.50
C SER A 436 -6.42 4.38 17.88
N ARG A 437 -7.55 4.28 18.59
CA ARG A 437 -8.85 4.81 18.13
C ARG A 437 -8.94 6.32 18.21
N SER A 438 -8.15 6.93 19.08
CA SER A 438 -8.27 8.35 19.45
C SER A 438 -7.22 9.23 18.80
N LEU A 439 -6.11 8.64 18.38
CA LEU A 439 -5.07 9.36 17.68
C LEU A 439 -5.47 9.63 16.22
N PRO A 440 -5.14 10.83 15.72
CA PRO A 440 -5.12 11.09 14.30
C PRO A 440 -4.16 10.12 13.61
N ARG A 441 -4.46 9.80 12.36
CA ARG A 441 -3.64 8.95 11.52
C ARG A 441 -2.92 9.72 10.42
N ALA A 442 -3.33 10.95 10.17
CA ALA A 442 -2.68 11.87 9.24
C ALA A 442 -2.33 13.19 9.94
N PHE A 443 -1.12 13.66 9.70
CA PHE A 443 -0.47 14.76 10.40
C PHE A 443 0.28 15.66 9.41
N THR A 444 0.47 16.91 9.81
CA THR A 444 1.63 17.68 9.36
C THR A 444 2.85 17.23 10.16
N VAL A 445 4.07 17.34 9.61
CA VAL A 445 5.28 16.91 10.33
C VAL A 445 5.48 17.69 11.64
N SER A 446 5.22 19.00 11.66
CA SER A 446 5.31 19.77 12.92
C SER A 446 4.20 19.39 13.91
N GLY A 447 2.98 19.16 13.42
CA GLY A 447 1.85 18.70 14.22
C GLY A 447 2.11 17.34 14.88
N HIS A 448 2.74 16.41 14.16
CA HIS A 448 3.17 15.13 14.72
C HIS A 448 4.19 15.32 15.86
N SER A 449 5.23 16.13 15.66
CA SER A 449 6.22 16.40 16.71
C SER A 449 5.60 17.02 17.97
N ALA A 450 4.60 17.90 17.81
CA ALA A 450 3.87 18.46 18.94
C ALA A 450 3.04 17.40 19.67
N VAL A 451 2.31 16.57 18.92
CA VAL A 451 1.51 15.46 19.47
C VAL A 451 2.40 14.48 20.23
N SER A 452 3.54 14.07 19.67
CA SER A 452 4.47 13.13 20.33
C SER A 452 4.94 13.68 21.68
N ARG A 453 5.40 14.94 21.73
CA ARG A 453 5.85 15.56 22.99
C ARG A 453 4.73 15.64 24.03
N SER A 454 3.52 16.00 23.60
CA SER A 454 2.36 16.07 24.49
C SER A 454 1.91 14.69 24.99
N LEU A 455 2.00 13.65 24.15
CA LEU A 455 1.71 12.27 24.55
C LEU A 455 2.74 11.74 25.55
N ASP A 456 4.03 11.97 25.31
CA ASP A 456 5.10 11.56 26.23
C ASP A 456 4.90 12.20 27.61
N ALA A 457 4.52 13.48 27.63
CA ALA A 457 4.21 14.20 28.86
C ALA A 457 2.93 13.64 29.55
N PHE A 458 1.90 13.28 28.77
CA PHE A 458 0.66 12.69 29.28
C PHE A 458 0.86 11.26 29.84
N TYR A 459 1.73 10.45 29.24
CA TYR A 459 2.04 9.11 29.74
C TYR A 459 2.72 9.12 31.12
N GLY A 460 3.37 10.23 31.47
CA GLY A 460 3.92 10.48 32.81
C GLY A 460 2.89 10.85 33.88
N ASP A 461 1.62 11.10 33.51
CA ASP A 461 0.56 11.54 34.41
C ASP A 461 0.09 10.42 35.37
N GLU A 462 -0.30 10.80 36.59
CA GLU A 462 -0.95 9.93 37.56
C GLU A 462 -2.30 9.43 37.05
N ALA A 463 -2.99 10.19 36.21
CA ALA A 463 -4.24 9.77 35.56
C ALA A 463 -4.08 8.44 34.80
N VAL A 464 -2.95 8.23 34.11
CA VAL A 464 -2.66 6.96 33.43
C VAL A 464 -2.41 5.85 34.44
N SER A 465 -1.72 6.13 35.54
CA SER A 465 -1.50 5.15 36.62
C SER A 465 -2.82 4.71 37.26
N VAL A 466 -3.76 5.64 37.48
CA VAL A 466 -5.09 5.36 38.02
C VAL A 466 -5.91 4.55 37.02
N ALA A 467 -5.83 4.88 35.72
CA ALA A 467 -6.52 4.15 34.65
C ALA A 467 -6.09 2.66 34.60
N PHE A 468 -4.79 2.36 34.73
CA PHE A 468 -4.30 0.97 34.79
C PHE A 468 -4.73 0.25 36.07
N LYS A 469 -4.78 0.94 37.22
CA LYS A 469 -5.29 0.36 38.47
C LYS A 469 -6.79 0.06 38.41
N ALA A 470 -7.55 0.91 37.71
CA ALA A 470 -9.00 0.79 37.58
C ALA A 470 -9.46 0.01 36.33
N MET A 471 -8.53 -0.38 35.45
CA MET A 471 -8.79 -0.94 34.11
C MET A 471 -9.79 -0.11 33.28
N SER A 472 -9.80 1.21 33.46
CA SER A 472 -10.72 2.13 32.79
C SER A 472 -9.94 3.22 32.07
N PHE A 473 -10.02 3.22 30.73
CA PHE A 473 -9.21 4.07 29.86
C PHE A 473 -10.01 5.19 29.17
N SER A 474 -11.25 5.45 29.59
CA SER A 474 -12.11 6.50 29.01
C SER A 474 -11.50 7.89 29.15
N ASP A 475 -10.89 8.21 30.30
CA ASP A 475 -10.29 9.52 30.52
C ASP A 475 -8.93 9.66 29.80
N VAL A 476 -8.20 8.55 29.67
CA VAL A 476 -7.02 8.46 28.79
C VAL A 476 -7.41 8.76 27.35
N GLN A 477 -8.52 8.17 26.88
CA GLN A 477 -9.07 8.40 25.55
C GLN A 477 -9.36 9.90 25.30
N LYS A 478 -10.03 10.57 26.23
CA LYS A 478 -10.34 12.01 26.13
C LYS A 478 -9.08 12.87 26.15
N GLY A 479 -8.10 12.54 27.00
CA GLY A 479 -6.82 13.24 27.04
C GLY A 479 -6.09 13.19 25.70
N VAL A 480 -6.03 11.99 25.10
CA VAL A 480 -5.48 11.78 23.76
C VAL A 480 -6.24 12.59 22.69
N GLN A 481 -7.57 12.62 22.74
CA GLN A 481 -8.38 13.43 21.81
C GLN A 481 -8.13 14.95 21.94
N HIS A 482 -7.78 15.44 23.14
CA HIS A 482 -7.40 16.84 23.30
C HIS A 482 -6.04 17.14 22.67
N VAL A 483 -5.06 16.26 22.84
CA VAL A 483 -3.74 16.37 22.21
C VAL A 483 -3.84 16.25 20.69
N ALA A 484 -4.72 15.35 20.20
CA ALA A 484 -4.99 15.11 18.79
C ALA A 484 -5.33 16.39 17.99
N LYS A 485 -5.92 17.41 18.63
CA LYS A 485 -6.26 18.68 17.98
C LYS A 485 -5.04 19.48 17.49
N LEU A 486 -3.83 19.11 17.91
CA LEU A 486 -2.57 19.70 17.43
C LEU A 486 -2.08 19.08 16.12
N ALA A 487 -2.54 17.88 15.76
CA ALA A 487 -1.96 17.05 14.70
C ALA A 487 -1.91 17.68 13.31
N LYS A 488 -2.87 18.56 13.00
CA LYS A 488 -3.05 19.14 11.65
C LYS A 488 -2.61 20.58 11.53
N LYS A 489 -2.13 21.17 12.63
CA LYS A 489 -1.76 22.57 12.65
C LYS A 489 -0.37 22.71 12.10
N SER A 490 -0.20 23.64 11.17
CA SER A 490 1.10 23.97 10.62
C SER A 490 1.93 24.80 11.58
N GLY A 491 3.23 24.91 11.35
CA GLY A 491 4.16 25.62 12.24
C GLY A 491 3.74 27.05 12.61
N SER A 492 3.05 27.77 11.71
CA SER A 492 2.53 29.12 11.96
C SER A 492 1.30 29.13 12.88
N GLU A 493 0.43 28.14 12.78
CA GLU A 493 -0.79 27.99 13.61
C GLU A 493 -0.53 27.27 14.93
N LEU A 494 0.58 26.54 15.01
CA LEU A 494 0.97 25.74 16.16
C LEU A 494 1.22 26.63 17.39
N SER A 495 1.87 27.78 17.21
CA SER A 495 2.12 28.72 18.32
C SER A 495 0.82 29.20 18.96
N ASP A 496 -0.20 29.50 18.16
CA ASP A 496 -1.51 29.95 18.65
C ASP A 496 -2.34 28.82 19.24
N ALA A 497 -2.15 27.60 18.76
CA ALA A 497 -2.76 26.41 19.32
C ALA A 497 -2.18 26.02 20.67
N LEU A 498 -0.85 26.03 20.78
CA LEU A 498 -0.12 25.78 22.02
C LEU A 498 -0.49 26.85 23.06
N ARG A 499 -0.65 28.12 22.64
CA ARG A 499 -1.20 29.20 23.49
C ARG A 499 -2.60 28.89 24.02
N LYS A 500 -3.47 28.25 23.24
CA LYS A 500 -4.83 27.84 23.67
C LYS A 500 -4.83 26.59 24.57
N LEU A 501 -3.77 25.79 24.54
CA LEU A 501 -3.57 24.64 25.44
C LEU A 501 -2.81 24.99 26.72
N GLU A 502 -2.16 26.16 26.79
CA GLU A 502 -1.52 26.72 27.99
C GLU A 502 -2.40 26.60 29.26
N PRO A 503 -3.72 26.89 29.24
CA PRO A 503 -4.57 26.77 30.43
C PRO A 503 -4.69 25.34 30.92
N PHE A 504 -4.65 24.35 30.02
CA PHE A 504 -4.76 22.93 30.34
C PHE A 504 -3.43 22.37 30.87
N MET A 505 -2.31 22.76 30.24
CA MET A 505 -0.97 22.44 30.75
C MET A 505 -0.71 23.07 32.11
N ARG A 506 -1.21 24.28 32.38
CA ARG A 506 -1.17 24.89 33.71
C ARG A 506 -2.15 24.22 34.67
N SER A 507 -3.38 23.89 34.28
CA SER A 507 -4.34 23.28 35.21
C SER A 507 -3.90 21.90 35.68
N VAL A 508 -3.14 21.16 34.86
CA VAL A 508 -2.58 19.84 35.22
C VAL A 508 -1.17 19.98 35.81
N GLY A 509 -0.31 20.84 35.23
CA GLY A 509 1.07 21.03 35.67
C GLY A 509 1.22 21.71 37.02
N THR A 510 0.33 22.64 37.39
CA THR A 510 0.38 23.33 38.69
C THR A 510 0.14 22.38 39.87
N PRO A 511 -0.91 21.54 39.90
CA PRO A 511 -1.08 20.56 40.97
C PRO A 511 -0.02 19.45 40.94
N MET A 512 0.45 19.02 39.76
CA MET A 512 1.52 18.02 39.67
C MET A 512 2.88 18.56 40.15
N SER A 513 3.18 19.84 39.92
CA SER A 513 4.43 20.48 40.38
C SER A 513 4.54 20.56 41.91
N ALA A 514 3.43 20.42 42.63
CA ALA A 514 3.38 20.39 44.08
C ALA A 514 3.65 18.99 44.67
N LEU A 515 3.72 17.95 43.84
CA LEU A 515 4.02 16.58 44.28
C LEU A 515 5.53 16.34 44.35
N PRO A 516 6.04 15.61 45.36
CA PRO A 516 7.46 15.26 45.42
C PRO A 516 7.84 14.19 44.38
N GLY A 517 9.07 14.26 43.87
CA GLY A 517 9.63 13.23 42.97
C GLY A 517 9.44 13.51 41.46
N PRO A 518 9.47 12.47 40.61
CA PRO A 518 9.42 12.62 39.15
C PRO A 518 8.16 13.32 38.62
N ALA A 519 7.02 13.14 39.31
CA ALA A 519 5.76 13.83 38.99
C ALA A 519 5.87 15.36 39.23
N GLY A 520 6.58 15.77 40.29
CA GLY A 520 6.91 17.17 40.56
C GLY A 520 7.86 17.78 39.54
N ALA A 521 8.86 17.00 39.10
CA ALA A 521 9.78 17.44 38.06
C ALA A 521 9.06 17.62 36.71
N LEU A 522 8.18 16.69 36.33
CA LEU A 522 7.35 16.79 35.13
C LEU A 522 6.34 17.94 35.20
N GLY A 523 5.65 18.10 36.32
CA GLY A 523 4.77 19.25 36.56
C GLY A 523 5.53 20.58 36.50
N GLY A 524 6.72 20.63 37.09
CA GLY A 524 7.64 21.76 37.01
C GLY A 524 8.12 22.05 35.58
N MET A 525 8.41 21.03 34.77
CA MET A 525 8.77 21.20 33.36
C MET A 525 7.60 21.64 32.48
N MET A 526 6.38 21.17 32.76
CA MET A 526 5.16 21.63 32.06
C MET A 526 4.85 23.10 32.38
N VAL A 527 4.99 23.51 33.64
CA VAL A 527 4.84 24.90 34.08
C VAL A 527 5.96 25.78 33.52
N ALA A 528 7.21 25.31 33.57
CA ALA A 528 8.35 26.02 33.00
C ALA A 528 8.25 26.13 31.47
N GLY A 529 7.73 25.12 30.76
CA GLY A 529 7.45 25.19 29.33
C GLY A 529 6.35 26.19 28.99
N ALA A 530 5.31 26.27 29.82
CA ALA A 530 4.26 27.28 29.71
C ALA A 530 4.79 28.71 29.97
N ASP A 531 5.70 28.86 30.95
CA ASP A 531 6.30 30.15 31.31
C ASP A 531 7.40 30.58 30.32
N TYR A 532 8.14 29.63 29.73
CA TYR A 532 9.10 29.92 28.65
C TYR A 532 8.38 30.40 27.38
N GLY A 533 7.20 29.84 27.09
CA GLY A 533 6.30 30.36 26.05
C GLY A 533 5.76 31.77 26.33
N ARG A 534 5.75 32.23 27.58
CA ARG A 534 5.48 33.64 27.95
C ARG A 534 6.71 34.54 27.81
N MET A 535 7.91 34.02 28.02
CA MET A 535 9.16 34.80 27.95
C MET A 535 9.67 35.01 26.51
N MET A 536 9.30 34.15 25.56
CA MET A 536 9.53 34.37 24.12
C MET A 536 8.55 35.38 23.48
N ARG A 537 7.79 36.12 24.28
CA ARG A 537 6.88 37.17 23.82
C ARG A 537 7.60 38.47 23.52
#